data_AF-A0A2D4G695-F1
#
_entry.id   AF-A0A2D4G695-F1
#
_cell.length_a   1.000
_cell.length_b   1.000
_cell.length_c   1.000
_cell.angle_alpha   90.00
_cell.angle_beta   90.00
_cell.angle_gamma   90.00
#
_symmetry.space_group_name_H-M   'P 1'
#
loop_
_entity.id
_entity.type
_entity.pdbx_description
1 polymer ?
#
loop_
_entity_poly.entity_id
_entity_poly.type
_entity_poly.pdbx_seq_one_letter_code
_entity_poly.pdbx_strand_id
1 'polypeptide(L)'
;MDRAAGFLHSHREIKGCEDGCTLVPANCYINEKGLQCYPQGIRIDYILYKGSSHYDIRCNIHETTMGTAPGKDFPYSDHEAVNVTLSVVQSNKSENNLPVEPVLVDVLNEARLEVQVGLHSAKRQQYFCGRMAVLALLLLVIQGAMAITSMFGGALQQPFPKFSFSLLSLLSVSVLLISAVLYLFHIIEVKVLQGTEEQMRVGLQMLQEKFNSR
;
A
#
# COMPACT_ATOMS: atom_id res chain seq x y z
N MET A 1 51.38 -6.20 -9.46
CA MET A 1 50.34 -6.49 -10.47
C MET A 1 49.18 -7.09 -9.67
N ASP A 2 48.45 -6.31 -8.87
CA ASP A 2 47.46 -5.28 -9.25
C ASP A 2 46.51 -5.84 -10.32
N ARG A 3 45.18 -5.94 -10.19
CA ARG A 3 44.17 -5.34 -9.28
C ARG A 3 42.85 -6.10 -9.48
N ALA A 4 41.86 -5.76 -8.65
CA ALA A 4 40.40 -5.92 -8.84
C ALA A 4 39.71 -7.08 -8.09
N ALA A 5 39.95 -7.16 -6.78
CA ALA A 5 38.91 -7.55 -5.83
C ALA A 5 38.46 -6.27 -5.11
N GLY A 6 37.31 -5.71 -5.49
CA GLY A 6 36.89 -4.40 -4.99
C GLY A 6 35.40 -4.15 -5.09
N PHE A 7 34.72 -4.39 -3.97
CA PHE A 7 33.53 -3.67 -3.52
C PHE A 7 32.16 -4.01 -4.14
N LEU A 8 31.78 -5.29 -4.08
CA LEU A 8 30.42 -5.62 -3.66
C LEU A 8 30.47 -5.72 -2.13
N HIS A 9 30.02 -4.68 -1.42
CA HIS A 9 29.68 -4.85 -0.02
C HIS A 9 28.46 -5.78 -0.02
N SER A 10 28.70 -7.05 0.30
CA SER A 10 27.67 -8.04 0.55
C SER A 10 26.54 -7.37 1.33
N HIS A 11 25.29 -7.60 0.93
CA HIS A 11 24.22 -7.56 1.92
C HIS A 11 24.59 -8.59 2.98
N ARG A 12 25.38 -8.17 3.98
CA ARG A 12 25.31 -8.78 5.28
C ARG A 12 23.87 -8.59 5.64
N GLU A 13 23.16 -9.70 5.77
CA GLU A 13 21.95 -9.74 6.57
C GLU A 13 22.31 -9.01 7.87
N ILE A 14 21.88 -7.76 7.98
CA ILE A 14 22.16 -6.96 9.17
C ILE A 14 21.22 -7.58 10.19
N LYS A 15 21.73 -8.57 10.92
CA LYS A 15 21.15 -8.96 12.19
C LYS A 15 21.20 -7.70 13.03
N GLY A 16 20.04 -7.05 13.16
CA GLY A 16 19.87 -6.02 14.18
C GLY A 16 20.32 -6.60 15.52
N CYS A 17 20.85 -5.75 16.40
CA CYS A 17 21.14 -6.17 17.77
C CYS A 17 19.90 -6.89 18.32
N GLU A 18 20.07 -8.09 18.90
CA GLU A 18 18.95 -8.87 19.46
C GLU A 18 18.17 -8.07 20.52
N ASP A 19 18.76 -7.00 21.04
CA ASP A 19 18.28 -6.25 22.20
C ASP A 19 17.51 -4.95 21.87
N GLY A 20 17.35 -4.55 20.60
CA GLY A 20 16.77 -3.25 20.27
C GLY A 20 15.24 -3.28 20.09
N CYS A 21 14.47 -3.00 21.15
CA CYS A 21 13.02 -3.27 21.20
C CYS A 21 12.15 -2.04 21.56
N THR A 22 10.99 -1.94 20.90
CA THR A 22 9.76 -1.33 21.42
C THR A 22 8.99 -2.42 22.18
N LEU A 23 8.22 -2.09 23.21
CA LEU A 23 7.66 -3.08 24.14
C LEU A 23 8.73 -3.84 24.95
N VAL A 24 9.76 -3.16 25.46
CA VAL A 24 10.77 -3.73 26.38
C VAL A 24 10.09 -4.24 27.67
N PRO A 25 10.10 -5.55 28.01
CA PRO A 25 9.32 -6.11 29.12
C PRO A 25 9.46 -5.41 30.48
N ALA A 26 10.58 -4.73 30.74
CA ALA A 26 10.87 -4.00 31.97
C ALA A 26 10.41 -2.52 31.99
N ASN A 27 9.76 -2.03 30.94
CA ASN A 27 9.34 -0.64 30.83
C ASN A 27 7.98 -0.38 31.49
N CYS A 28 7.90 0.65 32.34
CA CYS A 28 6.70 1.00 33.09
C CYS A 28 5.51 1.48 32.26
N TYR A 29 5.71 1.81 30.99
CA TYR A 29 4.67 2.30 30.09
C TYR A 29 3.97 1.19 29.30
N ILE A 30 4.40 -0.07 29.43
CA ILE A 30 3.86 -1.18 28.63
C ILE A 30 2.66 -1.83 29.30
N ASN A 31 1.70 -2.22 28.48
CA ASN A 31 0.62 -3.11 28.88
C ASN A 31 1.02 -4.58 28.66
N GLU A 32 1.01 -5.38 29.73
CA GLU A 32 1.34 -6.82 29.71
C GLU A 32 0.55 -7.63 28.68
N LYS A 33 -0.68 -7.20 28.34
CA LYS A 33 -1.49 -7.85 27.29
C LYS A 33 -0.87 -7.67 25.89
N GLY A 34 -0.24 -6.52 25.62
CA GLY A 34 0.44 -6.24 24.35
C GLY A 34 1.71 -7.08 24.18
N LEU A 35 2.33 -7.46 25.30
CA LEU A 35 3.55 -8.28 25.33
C LEU A 35 3.29 -9.76 25.02
N GLN A 36 2.03 -10.24 25.10
CA GLN A 36 1.70 -11.65 24.82
C GLN A 36 2.06 -12.06 23.39
N CYS A 37 1.86 -11.18 22.41
CA CYS A 37 2.21 -11.44 21.02
C CYS A 37 3.72 -11.29 20.76
N TYR A 38 4.40 -10.52 21.61
CA TYR A 38 5.79 -10.10 21.42
C TYR A 38 6.54 -10.09 22.76
N PRO A 39 6.82 -11.28 23.33
CA PRO A 39 7.34 -11.41 24.70
C PRO A 39 8.74 -10.80 24.90
N GLN A 40 9.48 -10.59 23.81
CA GLN A 40 10.79 -9.94 23.81
C GLN A 40 10.72 -8.50 23.28
N GLY A 41 9.53 -7.99 22.98
CA GLY A 41 9.35 -6.73 22.25
C GLY A 41 9.46 -6.87 20.73
N ILE A 42 9.34 -5.74 20.03
CA ILE A 42 9.43 -5.62 18.57
C ILE A 42 10.19 -4.35 18.18
N ARG A 43 11.00 -4.41 17.13
CA ARG A 43 11.62 -3.21 16.56
C ARG A 43 10.67 -2.54 15.58
N ILE A 44 10.26 -1.29 15.82
CA ILE A 44 9.44 -0.51 14.87
C ILE A 44 10.07 0.83 14.47
N ASP A 45 11.08 1.29 15.21
CA ASP A 45 11.81 2.53 14.93
C ASP A 45 13.05 2.25 14.08
N TYR A 46 13.11 2.79 12.86
CA TYR A 46 14.19 2.54 11.91
C TYR A 46 14.75 3.85 11.35
N ILE A 47 16.07 3.88 11.15
CA ILE A 47 16.73 4.92 10.38
C ILE A 47 17.31 4.27 9.12
N LEU A 48 16.73 4.61 7.97
CA LEU A 48 17.13 4.13 6.66
C LEU A 48 17.79 5.29 5.91
N TYR A 49 18.92 5.04 5.27
CA TYR A 49 19.58 6.02 4.41
C TYR A 49 19.91 5.42 3.05
N LYS A 50 19.87 6.26 2.02
CA LYS A 50 20.26 5.91 0.66
C LYS A 50 21.38 6.85 0.22
N GLY A 51 22.52 6.27 -0.14
CA GLY A 51 23.64 7.03 -0.72
C GLY A 51 23.30 7.55 -2.11
N SER A 52 24.06 8.55 -2.56
CA SER A 52 24.06 8.99 -3.96
C SER A 52 25.48 8.92 -4.51
N SER A 53 25.64 8.97 -5.84
CA SER A 53 26.96 8.98 -6.49
C SER A 53 27.84 10.16 -6.02
N HIS A 54 27.22 11.27 -5.60
CA HIS A 54 27.90 12.48 -5.18
C HIS A 54 28.32 12.48 -3.71
N TYR A 55 27.82 11.55 -2.89
CA TYR A 55 28.11 11.52 -1.45
C TYR A 55 28.40 10.09 -0.99
N ASP A 56 29.61 9.87 -0.48
CA ASP A 56 29.95 8.67 0.29
C ASP A 56 29.34 8.80 1.68
N ILE A 57 28.32 7.99 1.96
CA ILE A 57 27.65 7.97 3.27
C ILE A 57 28.08 6.70 4.00
N ARG A 58 28.71 6.87 5.16
CA ARG A 58 29.08 5.77 6.05
C ARG A 58 28.39 5.92 7.40
N CYS A 59 27.75 4.84 7.83
CA CYS A 59 27.27 4.74 9.20
C CYS A 59 28.46 4.42 10.11
N ASN A 60 28.81 5.34 11.01
CA ASN A 60 29.90 5.14 11.97
C ASN A 60 29.39 4.47 13.25
N ILE A 61 28.21 4.90 13.71
CA ILE A 61 27.60 4.48 14.98
C ILE A 61 26.12 4.23 14.72
N HIS A 62 25.61 3.13 15.24
CA HIS A 62 24.18 2.79 15.32
C HIS A 62 23.92 2.18 16.69
N GLU A 63 23.11 2.87 17.49
CA GLU A 63 22.88 2.55 18.90
C GLU A 63 21.41 2.78 19.28
N THR A 64 20.98 2.18 20.38
CA THR A 64 19.71 2.48 21.02
C THR A 64 19.91 2.99 22.44
N THR A 65 18.97 3.79 22.93
CA THR A 65 18.95 4.23 24.32
C THR A 65 17.52 4.45 24.79
N MET A 66 17.21 4.03 26.01
CA MET A 66 15.91 4.33 26.61
C MET A 66 15.86 5.74 27.23
N GLY A 67 17.02 6.29 27.59
CA GLY A 67 17.13 7.48 28.43
C GLY A 67 16.48 7.31 29.80
N THR A 68 16.95 8.04 30.80
CA THR A 68 16.32 8.08 32.14
C THR A 68 15.92 9.51 32.45
N ALA A 69 14.72 9.69 33.00
CA ALA A 69 14.27 11.01 33.43
C ALA A 69 15.16 11.54 34.59
N PRO A 70 15.57 12.82 34.59
CA PRO A 70 16.44 13.38 35.62
C PRO A 70 15.91 13.15 37.04
N GLY A 71 16.74 12.52 37.86
CA GLY A 71 16.39 12.20 39.25
C GLY A 71 15.33 11.12 39.40
N LYS A 72 15.09 10.30 38.37
CA LYS A 72 14.14 9.19 38.35
C LYS A 72 14.77 7.93 37.77
N ASP A 73 14.30 6.78 38.23
CA ASP A 73 14.73 5.46 37.76
C ASP A 73 13.84 4.88 36.65
N PHE A 74 12.97 5.72 36.06
CA PHE A 74 12.07 5.31 34.98
C PHE A 74 12.44 6.03 33.66
N PRO A 75 12.20 5.38 32.51
CA PRO A 75 12.57 5.93 31.20
C PRO A 75 11.67 7.08 30.78
N TYR A 76 12.02 7.79 29.71
CA TYR A 76 11.16 8.86 29.18
C TYR A 76 9.95 8.34 28.37
N SER A 77 10.04 7.14 27.82
CA SER A 77 9.05 6.55 26.89
C SER A 77 9.07 5.03 26.96
N ASP A 78 7.99 4.40 26.49
CA ASP A 78 7.83 2.99 26.10
C ASP A 78 8.72 2.54 24.92
N HIS A 79 9.31 3.49 24.19
CA HIS A 79 10.20 3.25 23.06
C HIS A 79 11.66 3.51 23.42
N GLU A 80 12.55 2.69 22.84
CA GLU A 80 13.96 3.03 22.72
C GLU A 80 14.17 4.08 21.64
N ALA A 81 14.94 5.14 21.96
CA ALA A 81 15.42 6.06 20.97
C ALA A 81 16.50 5.39 20.12
N VAL A 82 16.37 5.50 18.80
CA VAL A 82 17.37 5.02 17.84
C VAL A 82 18.29 6.17 17.46
N ASN A 83 19.59 5.99 17.63
CA ASN A 83 20.60 6.97 17.28
C ASN A 83 21.51 6.42 16.18
N VAL A 84 21.83 7.25 15.18
CA VAL A 84 22.88 6.96 14.21
C VAL A 84 23.78 8.17 14.02
N THR A 85 25.08 7.93 13.90
CA THR A 85 26.04 8.94 13.45
C THR A 85 26.51 8.58 12.04
N LEU A 86 26.13 9.40 11.07
CA LEU A 86 26.51 9.24 9.67
C LEU A 86 27.66 10.18 9.31
N SER A 87 28.73 9.66 8.75
CA SER A 87 29.74 10.43 8.03
C SER A 87 29.27 10.61 6.59
N VAL A 88 29.14 11.86 6.15
CA VAL A 88 28.79 12.21 4.77
C VAL A 88 29.97 12.94 4.15
N VAL A 89 30.59 12.34 3.14
CA VAL A 89 31.73 12.93 2.42
C VAL A 89 31.31 13.17 0.98
N GLN A 90 31.52 14.39 0.47
CA GLN A 90 31.31 14.66 -0.95
C GLN A 90 32.31 13.84 -1.77
N SER A 91 31.78 12.99 -2.64
CA SER A 91 32.57 12.12 -3.51
C SER A 91 33.08 12.92 -4.70
N ASN A 92 34.41 13.07 -4.81
CA ASN A 92 35.08 13.61 -6.00
C ASN A 92 35.17 12.58 -7.14
N LYS A 93 34.53 11.40 -6.99
CA LYS A 93 34.46 10.44 -8.08
C LYS A 93 33.51 11.04 -9.13
N SER A 94 34.05 11.29 -10.33
CA SER A 94 33.22 11.48 -11.53
C SER A 94 32.17 10.37 -11.57
N GLU A 95 30.96 10.69 -12.02
CA GLU A 95 29.81 9.78 -12.13
C GLU A 95 30.18 8.38 -12.65
N ASN A 96 30.67 7.52 -11.76
CA ASN A 96 30.80 6.11 -12.04
C ASN A 96 29.45 5.55 -11.66
N ASN A 97 28.58 5.55 -12.65
CA ASN A 97 27.26 4.94 -12.65
C ASN A 97 27.37 3.56 -12.03
N LEU A 98 26.90 3.42 -10.79
CA LEU A 98 26.61 2.10 -10.28
C LEU A 98 25.61 1.46 -11.26
N PRO A 99 25.70 0.14 -11.53
CA PRO A 99 24.79 -0.58 -12.42
C PRO A 99 23.36 -0.74 -11.84
N VAL A 100 22.98 0.13 -10.89
CA VAL A 100 21.64 0.27 -10.33
C VAL A 100 20.65 0.73 -11.40
N GLU A 101 21.16 1.42 -12.42
CA GLU A 101 20.36 2.12 -13.41
C GLU A 101 19.61 1.16 -14.38
N PRO A 102 20.21 0.11 -15.01
CA PRO A 102 19.45 -0.86 -15.82
C PRO A 102 18.49 -1.72 -14.99
N VAL A 103 18.87 -2.08 -13.75
CA VAL A 103 17.99 -2.81 -12.81
C VAL A 103 16.79 -1.94 -12.42
N LEU A 104 16.96 -0.63 -12.28
CA LEU A 104 15.88 0.30 -11.96
C LEU A 104 14.85 0.41 -13.09
N VAL A 105 15.29 0.40 -14.35
CA VAL A 105 14.37 0.39 -15.51
C VAL A 105 13.58 -0.90 -15.56
N ASP A 106 14.22 -2.04 -15.30
CA ASP A 106 13.58 -3.35 -15.25
C ASP A 106 12.52 -3.41 -14.13
N VAL A 107 12.89 -3.02 -12.91
CA VAL A 107 11.96 -2.96 -11.76
C VAL A 107 10.79 -2.01 -12.03
N LEU A 108 11.04 -0.86 -12.67
CA LEU A 108 9.97 0.09 -13.00
C LEU A 108 9.05 -0.43 -14.10
N ASN A 109 9.58 -1.15 -15.09
CA ASN A 109 8.77 -1.83 -16.11
C ASN A 109 7.89 -2.91 -15.48
N GLU A 110 8.44 -3.73 -14.59
CA GLU A 110 7.69 -4.77 -13.87
C GLU A 110 6.57 -4.15 -13.02
N ALA A 111 6.89 -3.12 -12.24
CA ALA A 111 5.89 -2.40 -11.44
C ALA A 111 4.77 -1.80 -12.33
N ARG A 112 5.14 -1.25 -13.51
CA ARG A 112 4.17 -0.71 -14.46
C ARG A 112 3.28 -1.80 -15.06
N LEU A 113 3.82 -2.97 -15.38
CA LEU A 113 3.04 -4.11 -15.86
C LEU A 113 1.98 -4.53 -14.83
N GLU A 114 2.36 -4.61 -13.55
CA GLU A 114 1.42 -4.94 -12.48
C GLU A 114 0.31 -3.89 -12.34
N VAL A 115 0.64 -2.60 -12.42
CA VAL A 115 -0.36 -1.51 -12.44
C VAL A 115 -1.31 -1.64 -13.64
N GLN A 116 -0.81 -2.02 -14.82
CA GLN A 116 -1.64 -2.23 -16.00
C GLN A 116 -2.58 -3.43 -15.86
N VAL A 117 -2.09 -4.53 -15.26
CA VAL A 117 -2.92 -5.70 -14.93
C VAL A 117 -4.04 -5.29 -13.97
N GLY A 118 -3.69 -4.57 -12.90
CA GLY A 118 -4.65 -4.02 -11.94
C GLY A 118 -5.69 -3.12 -12.61
N LEU A 119 -5.25 -2.22 -13.51
CA LEU A 119 -6.14 -1.31 -14.23
C LEU A 119 -7.13 -2.05 -15.12
N HIS A 120 -6.68 -3.07 -15.85
CA HIS A 120 -7.55 -3.89 -16.68
C HIS A 120 -8.58 -4.66 -15.82
N SER A 121 -8.14 -5.21 -14.69
CA SER A 121 -9.01 -5.88 -13.72
C SER A 121 -10.06 -4.94 -13.15
N ALA A 122 -9.67 -3.75 -12.69
CA ALA A 122 -10.55 -2.74 -12.12
C ALA A 122 -11.60 -2.26 -13.14
N LYS A 123 -11.20 -2.00 -14.40
CA LYS A 123 -12.13 -1.64 -15.49
C LYS A 123 -13.15 -2.74 -15.77
N ARG A 124 -12.69 -4.00 -15.81
CA ARG A 124 -13.57 -5.16 -15.98
C ARG A 124 -14.59 -5.22 -14.84
N GLN A 125 -14.14 -5.10 -13.60
CA GLN A 125 -15.01 -5.17 -12.43
C GLN A 125 -15.99 -4.00 -12.36
N GLN A 126 -15.55 -2.78 -12.70
CA GLN A 126 -16.41 -1.61 -12.87
C GLN A 126 -17.57 -1.90 -13.85
N TYR A 127 -17.26 -2.49 -15.00
CA TYR A 127 -18.26 -2.84 -16.00
C TYR A 127 -19.27 -3.88 -15.48
N PHE A 128 -18.80 -4.94 -14.82
CA PHE A 128 -19.69 -5.94 -14.21
C PHE A 128 -20.58 -5.32 -13.13
N CYS A 129 -20.04 -4.51 -12.23
CA CYS A 129 -20.81 -3.83 -11.18
C CYS A 129 -21.86 -2.87 -11.78
N GLY A 130 -21.48 -2.08 -12.79
CA GLY A 130 -22.40 -1.18 -13.48
C GLY A 130 -23.55 -1.93 -14.17
N ARG A 131 -23.26 -3.05 -14.84
CA ARG A 131 -24.29 -3.91 -15.44
C ARG A 131 -25.25 -4.48 -14.41
N MET A 132 -24.72 -4.97 -13.28
CA MET A 132 -25.56 -5.50 -12.20
C MET A 132 -26.46 -4.42 -11.60
N ALA A 133 -25.95 -3.20 -11.41
CA ALA A 133 -26.75 -2.07 -10.95
C ALA A 133 -27.89 -1.73 -11.94
N VAL A 134 -27.61 -1.67 -13.24
CA VAL A 134 -28.64 -1.41 -14.27
C VAL A 134 -29.71 -2.52 -14.29
N LEU A 135 -29.31 -3.79 -14.23
CA LEU A 135 -30.25 -4.91 -14.21
C LEU A 135 -31.13 -4.90 -12.95
N ALA A 136 -30.55 -4.62 -11.78
CA ALA A 136 -31.30 -4.49 -10.53
C ALA A 136 -32.31 -3.33 -10.58
N LEU A 137 -31.91 -2.20 -11.17
CA LEU A 137 -32.79 -1.04 -11.37
C LEU A 137 -33.94 -1.38 -12.32
N LEU A 138 -33.68 -2.03 -13.46
CA LEU A 138 -34.72 -2.45 -14.40
C LEU A 138 -35.72 -3.41 -13.73
N LEU A 139 -35.22 -4.36 -12.94
CA LEU A 139 -36.07 -5.27 -12.18
C LEU A 139 -36.98 -4.52 -11.19
N LEU A 140 -36.46 -3.51 -10.50
CA LEU A 140 -37.25 -2.64 -9.60
C LEU A 140 -38.31 -1.84 -10.35
N VAL A 141 -37.99 -1.30 -11.53
CA VAL A 141 -38.95 -0.56 -12.36
C VAL A 141 -40.09 -1.47 -12.81
N ILE A 142 -39.77 -2.68 -13.26
CA ILE A 142 -40.78 -3.67 -13.67
C ILE A 142 -41.68 -4.05 -12.48
N GLN A 143 -41.10 -4.29 -11.29
CA GLN A 143 -41.86 -4.54 -10.07
C GLN A 143 -42.76 -3.36 -9.70
N GLY A 144 -42.25 -2.13 -9.76
CA GLY A 144 -43.01 -0.91 -9.48
C GLY A 144 -44.18 -0.72 -10.44
N ALA A 145 -43.98 -0.96 -11.73
CA ALA A 145 -45.05 -0.89 -12.73
C ALA A 145 -46.15 -1.93 -12.46
N MET A 146 -45.78 -3.17 -12.10
CA MET A 146 -46.74 -4.21 -11.70
C MET A 146 -47.53 -3.82 -10.44
N ALA A 147 -46.86 -3.24 -9.43
CA ALA A 147 -47.50 -2.78 -8.21
C ALA A 147 -48.52 -1.65 -8.48
N ILE A 148 -48.15 -0.65 -9.29
CA ILE A 148 -49.04 0.46 -9.68
C ILE A 148 -50.25 -0.07 -10.45
N THR A 149 -50.03 -0.99 -11.39
CA THR A 149 -51.10 -1.59 -12.19
C THR A 149 -52.09 -2.35 -11.31
N SER A 150 -51.60 -3.05 -10.28
CA SER A 150 -52.46 -3.73 -9.29
C SER A 150 -53.22 -2.79 -8.35
N MET A 151 -52.75 -1.54 -8.16
CA MET A 151 -53.43 -0.54 -7.33
C MET A 151 -54.54 0.19 -8.07
N PHE A 152 -54.35 0.47 -9.37
CA PHE A 152 -55.29 1.24 -10.20
C PHE A 152 -56.17 0.37 -11.11
N GLY A 153 -55.75 -0.87 -11.43
CA GLY A 153 -56.49 -1.81 -12.27
C GLY A 153 -57.27 -2.82 -11.44
N GLY A 154 -58.59 -2.87 -11.63
CA GLY A 154 -59.45 -3.85 -10.98
C GLY A 154 -59.00 -5.28 -11.26
N ALA A 155 -58.81 -6.06 -10.19
CA ALA A 155 -58.77 -7.53 -10.13
C ALA A 155 -57.97 -8.28 -11.22
N LEU A 156 -56.82 -7.77 -11.69
CA LEU A 156 -55.80 -8.67 -12.23
C LEU A 156 -55.09 -9.35 -11.06
N GLN A 157 -55.38 -10.64 -10.89
CA GLN A 157 -54.76 -11.51 -9.90
C GLN A 157 -53.24 -11.39 -9.97
N GLN A 158 -52.59 -10.93 -8.89
CA GLN A 158 -51.15 -10.79 -8.88
C GLN A 158 -50.49 -12.15 -9.22
N PRO A 159 -49.57 -12.20 -10.18
CA PRO A 159 -48.99 -13.45 -10.66
C PRO A 159 -48.14 -14.17 -9.60
N PHE A 160 -47.78 -13.48 -8.51
CA PHE A 160 -46.97 -14.01 -7.42
C PHE A 160 -47.56 -13.73 -6.03
N PRO A 161 -47.32 -14.60 -5.03
CA PRO A 161 -47.67 -14.32 -3.65
C PRO A 161 -46.91 -13.07 -3.14
N LYS A 162 -47.62 -12.21 -2.38
CA LYS A 162 -47.12 -10.92 -1.87
C LYS A 162 -45.76 -11.01 -1.18
N PHE A 163 -45.52 -12.11 -0.47
CA PHE A 163 -44.26 -12.38 0.21
C PHE A 163 -43.07 -12.51 -0.76
N SER A 164 -43.23 -13.26 -1.85
CA SER A 164 -42.18 -13.43 -2.86
C SER A 164 -41.89 -12.13 -3.61
N PHE A 165 -42.91 -11.32 -3.89
CA PHE A 165 -42.73 -9.99 -4.49
C PHE A 165 -41.94 -9.05 -3.57
N SER A 166 -42.27 -9.03 -2.28
CA SER A 166 -41.56 -8.24 -1.27
C SER A 166 -40.10 -8.70 -1.09
N LEU A 167 -39.86 -10.02 -1.02
CA LEU A 167 -38.51 -10.58 -0.89
C LEU A 167 -37.65 -10.25 -2.12
N LEU A 168 -38.21 -10.38 -3.32
CA LEU A 168 -37.49 -10.08 -4.57
C LEU A 168 -37.18 -8.58 -4.69
N SER A 169 -38.06 -7.71 -4.20
CA SER A 169 -37.84 -6.25 -4.14
C SER A 169 -36.75 -5.90 -3.14
N LEU A 170 -36.75 -6.51 -1.96
CA LEU A 170 -35.67 -6.32 -0.98
C LEU A 170 -34.32 -6.75 -1.57
N LEU A 171 -34.28 -7.92 -2.20
CA LEU A 171 -33.07 -8.45 -2.83
C LEU A 171 -32.56 -7.52 -3.96
N SER A 172 -33.45 -7.00 -4.81
CA SER A 172 -33.04 -6.10 -5.90
C SER A 172 -32.54 -4.76 -5.38
N VAL A 173 -33.14 -4.19 -4.32
CA VAL A 173 -32.61 -3.00 -3.64
C VAL A 173 -31.23 -3.28 -3.05
N SER A 174 -31.04 -4.39 -2.34
CA SER A 174 -29.73 -4.75 -1.77
C SER A 174 -28.66 -4.91 -2.84
N VAL A 175 -28.96 -5.62 -3.94
CA VAL A 175 -28.03 -5.78 -5.07
C VAL A 175 -27.72 -4.44 -5.72
N LEU A 176 -28.71 -3.57 -5.90
CA LEU A 176 -28.51 -2.23 -6.46
C LEU A 176 -27.56 -1.40 -5.59
N LEU A 177 -27.79 -1.36 -4.28
CA LEU A 177 -26.96 -0.60 -3.33
C LEU A 177 -25.53 -1.11 -3.31
N ILE A 178 -25.34 -2.43 -3.17
CA ILE A 178 -23.99 -3.05 -3.16
C ILE A 178 -23.28 -2.78 -4.49
N SER A 179 -23.96 -3.01 -5.61
CA SER A 179 -23.37 -2.81 -6.94
C SER A 179 -23.01 -1.35 -7.20
N ALA A 180 -23.82 -0.40 -6.71
CA ALA A 180 -23.54 1.03 -6.84
C ALA A 180 -22.32 1.45 -6.00
N VAL A 181 -22.20 0.97 -4.76
CA VAL A 181 -21.02 1.23 -3.91
C VAL A 181 -19.76 0.64 -4.54
N LEU A 182 -19.81 -0.61 -5.01
CA LEU A 182 -18.68 -1.25 -5.70
C LEU A 182 -18.33 -0.51 -7.01
N TYR A 183 -19.33 -0.05 -7.76
CA TYR A 183 -19.10 0.72 -8.98
C TYR A 183 -18.36 2.03 -8.70
N LEU A 184 -18.74 2.76 -7.63
CA LEU A 184 -18.04 3.97 -7.20
C LEU A 184 -16.60 3.66 -6.75
N PHE A 185 -16.41 2.58 -5.99
CA PHE A 185 -15.08 2.15 -5.58
C PHE A 185 -14.18 1.87 -6.79
N HIS A 186 -14.65 1.10 -7.78
CA HIS A 186 -13.87 0.81 -8.97
C HIS A 186 -13.65 2.03 -9.88
N ILE A 187 -14.53 3.04 -9.86
CA ILE A 187 -14.24 4.33 -10.51
C ILE A 187 -13.02 4.99 -9.88
N ILE A 188 -12.95 5.02 -8.54
CA ILE A 188 -11.83 5.63 -7.82
C ILE A 188 -10.56 4.84 -8.09
N GLU A 189 -10.62 3.51 -7.99
CA GLU A 189 -9.51 2.61 -8.26
C GLU A 189 -8.96 2.79 -9.69
N VAL A 190 -9.82 2.83 -10.71
CA VAL A 190 -9.40 3.08 -12.10
C VAL A 190 -8.70 4.43 -12.24
N LYS A 191 -9.24 5.50 -11.63
CA LYS A 191 -8.62 6.83 -11.69
C LYS A 191 -7.25 6.87 -11.03
N VAL A 192 -7.10 6.24 -9.87
CA VAL A 192 -5.83 6.17 -9.14
C VAL A 192 -4.80 5.38 -9.96
N LEU A 193 -5.17 4.19 -10.44
CA LEU A 193 -4.26 3.35 -11.24
C LEU A 193 -3.86 4.00 -12.56
N GLN A 194 -4.77 4.72 -13.22
CA GLN A 194 -4.43 5.52 -14.41
C GLN A 194 -3.44 6.63 -14.10
N GLY A 195 -3.65 7.37 -13.01
CA GLY A 195 -2.71 8.41 -12.58
C GLY A 195 -1.32 7.83 -12.28
N THR A 196 -1.27 6.69 -11.61
CA THR A 196 -0.01 5.97 -11.32
C THR A 196 0.69 5.50 -12.61
N GLU A 197 -0.05 4.94 -13.57
CA GLU A 197 0.51 4.47 -14.84
C GLU A 197 1.16 5.61 -15.63
N GLU A 198 0.50 6.76 -15.70
CA GLU A 198 1.04 7.95 -16.39
C GLU A 198 2.28 8.51 -15.69
N GLN A 199 2.29 8.55 -14.36
CA GLN A 199 3.47 8.96 -13.59
C GLN A 199 4.65 8.00 -13.80
N MET A 200 4.40 6.69 -13.78
CA MET A 200 5.43 5.68 -14.07
C MET A 200 5.94 5.80 -15.50
N ARG A 201 5.07 6.08 -16.48
CA ARG A 201 5.46 6.28 -17.88
C ARG A 201 6.41 7.47 -18.03
N VAL A 202 6.11 8.61 -17.41
CA VAL A 202 6.98 9.79 -17.45
C VAL A 202 8.31 9.50 -16.75
N GLY A 203 8.29 8.87 -15.58
CA GLY A 203 9.51 8.48 -14.86
C GLY A 203 10.40 7.55 -15.68
N LEU A 204 9.81 6.60 -16.42
CA LEU A 204 10.54 5.69 -17.28
C LEU A 204 11.15 6.39 -18.50
N GLN A 205 10.43 7.35 -19.11
CA GLN A 205 10.95 8.19 -20.20
C GLN A 205 12.14 9.01 -19.74
N MET A 206 12.05 9.67 -18.57
CA MET A 206 13.16 10.45 -18.01
C MET A 206 14.40 9.59 -17.73
N LEU A 207 14.19 8.37 -17.23
CA LEU A 207 15.28 7.42 -17.04
C LEU A 207 15.91 7.04 -18.39
N GLN A 208 15.10 6.64 -19.38
CA GLN A 208 15.56 6.30 -20.74
C GLN A 208 16.31 7.43 -21.43
N GLU A 209 15.84 8.68 -21.31
CA GLU A 209 16.54 9.85 -21.86
C GLU A 209 17.91 10.04 -21.20
N LYS A 210 17.98 9.90 -19.87
CA LYS A 210 19.25 9.96 -19.14
C LYS A 210 20.22 8.87 -19.60
N PHE A 211 19.73 7.67 -19.92
CA PHE A 211 20.55 6.60 -20.50
C PHE A 211 21.08 6.93 -21.88
N ASN A 212 20.24 7.45 -22.76
CA ASN A 212 20.60 7.74 -24.15
C ASN A 212 21.46 9.00 -24.31
N SER A 213 21.49 9.87 -23.30
CA SER A 213 22.29 11.11 -23.27
C SER A 213 23.74 10.93 -22.77
N ARG A 214 24.13 9.71 -22.39
CA ARG A 214 25.49 9.35 -21.95
C ARG A 214 26.21 8.55 -23.03
#